data_AF-A0A2P6SEC0-F1
#
_entry.id   AF-A0A2P6SEC0-F1
#
_cell.length_a   1.000
_cell.length_b   1.000
_cell.length_c   1.000
_cell.angle_alpha   90.00
_cell.angle_beta   90.00
_cell.angle_gamma   90.00
#
_symmetry.space_group_name_H-M   'P 1'
#
loop_
_entity.id
_entity.type
_entity.pdbx_description
1 polymer ?
#
loop_
_entity_poly.entity_id
_entity_poly.type
_entity_poly.pdbx_seq_one_letter_code
_entity_poly.pdbx_strand_id
1 'polypeptide(L)' 'MVSETLRNTIPKAVVHCQVREGKTSLLNNFYIQIGKREGKQVGQLLDEDPALMERRLQCAKRLESYKSARDEVDYLSWVC' A
#
# COMPACT_ATOMS: atom_id res chain seq x y z
N MET A 1 15.32 -27.37 -36.60
CA MET A 1 16.55 -27.53 -35.79
C MET A 1 17.05 -26.25 -35.08
N VAL A 2 17.44 -25.15 -35.74
CA VAL A 2 17.87 -23.92 -34.99
C VAL A 2 16.69 -23.02 -34.56
N SER A 3 15.72 -22.82 -35.45
CA SER A 3 14.54 -21.99 -35.19
C SER A 3 13.69 -22.52 -34.03
N GLU A 4 13.51 -23.84 -33.92
CA GLU A 4 12.75 -24.46 -32.82
C GLU A 4 13.42 -24.27 -31.46
N THR A 5 14.75 -24.31 -31.42
CA THR A 5 15.52 -24.04 -30.20
C THR A 5 15.36 -22.58 -29.78
N LEU A 6 15.53 -21.64 -30.71
CA LEU A 6 15.38 -20.20 -30.45
C LEU A 6 13.96 -19.84 -29.99
N ARG A 7 12.94 -20.46 -30.59
CA ARG A 7 11.53 -20.28 -30.20
C ARG A 7 11.30 -20.57 -28.71
N ASN A 8 12.06 -21.50 -28.14
CA ASN A 8 11.92 -21.90 -26.75
C ASN A 8 12.92 -21.19 -25.82
N THR A 9 14.14 -20.89 -26.28
CA THR A 9 15.18 -20.30 -25.42
C THR A 9 15.05 -18.79 -25.27
N ILE A 10 14.60 -18.06 -26.30
CA ILE A 10 14.45 -16.59 -26.21
C ILE A 10 13.41 -16.20 -25.14
N PRO A 11 12.19 -16.76 -25.12
CA PRO A 11 11.23 -16.42 -24.08
C PRO A 11 11.72 -16.80 -22.67
N LYS A 12 12.43 -17.92 -22.54
CA LYS A 12 13.02 -18.34 -21.26
C LYS A 12 14.09 -17.37 -20.78
N ALA A 13 14.96 -16.89 -21.67
CA ALA A 13 15.96 -15.89 -21.36
C ALA A 13 15.32 -14.55 -20.95
N VAL A 14 14.26 -14.13 -21.65
CA VAL A 14 13.49 -12.93 -21.32
C VAL A 14 12.85 -13.06 -19.94
N VAL A 15 12.16 -14.16 -19.65
CA VAL A 15 11.55 -14.40 -18.32
C VAL A 15 12.62 -14.45 -17.23
N HIS A 16 13.74 -15.12 -17.47
CA HIS A 16 14.83 -15.18 -16.50
C HIS A 16 15.38 -13.79 -16.19
N CYS A 17 15.82 -13.05 -17.20
CA CYS A 17 16.53 -11.79 -17.00
C CYS A 17 15.60 -10.61 -16.67
N GLN A 18 14.49 -10.46 -17.39
CA GLN A 18 13.63 -9.29 -17.24
C GLN A 18 12.61 -9.44 -16.13
N VAL A 19 12.09 -10.66 -15.90
CA VAL A 19 11.04 -10.87 -14.90
C VAL A 19 11.66 -11.32 -13.57
N ARG A 20 12.39 -12.45 -13.57
CA ARG A 20 12.89 -13.04 -12.33
C ARG A 20 14.02 -12.21 -11.72
N GLU A 21 15.07 -11.94 -12.48
CA GLU A 21 16.19 -11.11 -12.02
C GLU A 21 15.78 -9.65 -11.86
N GLY A 22 14.96 -9.12 -12.77
CA GLY A 22 14.41 -7.77 -12.65
C GLY A 22 13.64 -7.55 -11.34
N LYS A 23 12.76 -8.48 -10.95
CA LYS A 23 12.04 -8.42 -9.66
C LYS A 23 13.01 -8.43 -8.48
N THR A 24 13.95 -9.36 -8.46
CA THR A 24 14.92 -9.49 -7.35
C THR A 24 15.77 -8.24 -7.22
N SER A 25 16.27 -7.72 -8.34
CA SER A 25 17.07 -6.48 -8.37
C SER A 25 16.27 -5.28 -7.91
N LEU A 26 15.01 -5.14 -8.32
CA LEU A 26 14.13 -4.05 -7.87
C LEU A 26 13.96 -4.07 -6.35
N LEU A 27 13.66 -5.24 -5.76
CA LEU A 27 13.49 -5.38 -4.31
C LEU A 27 14.80 -5.13 -3.56
N ASN A 28 15.93 -5.66 -4.04
CA ASN A 28 17.24 -5.41 -3.44
C ASN A 28 17.57 -3.91 -3.43
N ASN A 29 17.37 -3.23 -4.55
CA ASN A 29 17.57 -1.79 -4.64
C ASN A 29 16.64 -1.02 -3.72
N PHE A 30 15.37 -1.42 -3.62
CA PHE A 30 14.41 -0.83 -2.69
C PHE A 30 14.90 -0.94 -1.24
N TYR A 31 15.27 -2.14 -0.78
CA TYR A 31 15.75 -2.34 0.59
C TYR A 31 17.05 -1.57 0.88
N ILE A 32 17.99 -1.54 -0.07
CA ILE A 32 19.22 -0.75 0.07
C ILE A 32 18.91 0.74 0.18
N GLN A 33 18.02 1.26 -0.66
CA GLN A 33 17.65 2.68 -0.61
C GLN A 33 16.92 3.06 0.68
N ILE A 34 16.01 2.21 1.16
CA ILE A 34 15.31 2.44 2.44
C ILE A 34 16.28 2.34 3.61
N GLY A 35 17.15 1.33 3.65
CA GLY A 35 18.14 1.15 4.73
C GLY A 35 19.21 2.26 4.81
N LYS A 36 19.45 2.97 3.70
CA LYS A 36 20.35 4.14 3.66
C LYS A 36 19.69 5.44 4.15
N ARG A 37 18.36 5.51 4.22
CA ARG A 37 17.64 6.72 4.63
C ARG A 37 17.62 6.83 6.15
N GLU A 38 17.79 8.05 6.65
CA GLU A 38 17.64 8.33 8.09
C GLU A 38 16.17 8.26 8.52
N GLY A 39 15.91 8.04 9.81
CA GLY A 39 14.54 7.92 10.35
C GLY A 39 13.62 9.09 9.99
N LYS A 40 14.17 10.31 9.92
CA LYS A 40 13.41 11.51 9.49
C LYS A 40 12.97 11.44 8.03
N GLN A 41 13.82 10.94 7.13
CA GLN A 41 13.51 10.80 5.71
C GLN A 41 12.52 9.65 5.45
N VAL A 42 12.59 8.58 6.27
CA VAL A 42 11.59 7.52 6.25
C VAL A 42 10.24 8.04 6.76
N GLY A 43 10.24 8.84 7.82
CA GLY A 43 9.03 9.52 8.31
C GLY A 43 8.35 10.34 7.22
N GLN A 44 9.10 11.16 6.49
CA GLN A 44 8.58 11.97 5.39
C GLN A 44 7.97 11.15 4.24
N LEU A 45 8.50 9.95 3.96
CA LEU A 45 7.90 9.05 2.96
C LEU A 45 6.58 8.43 3.42
N LEU A 46 6.36 8.35 4.73
CA LEU A 46 5.18 7.77 5.35
C LEU A 46 4.12 8.83 5.71
N ASP A 47 4.44 10.11 5.57
CA ASP A 47 3.50 11.20 5.81
C ASP A 47 2.30 11.08 4.84
N GLU A 48 1.09 11.14 5.40
CA GLU A 48 -0.14 11.13 4.62
C GLU A 48 -0.34 12.46 3.88
N ASP A 49 -0.99 12.42 2.72
CA ASP A 49 -1.47 13.62 2.03
C ASP A 49 -2.37 14.45 2.98
N PRO A 50 -2.11 15.76 3.17
CA PRO A 50 -2.93 16.63 4.01
C PRO A 50 -4.44 16.54 3.70
N ALA A 51 -4.80 16.38 2.42
CA ALA A 51 -6.21 16.24 2.01
C ALA A 51 -6.82 14.91 2.49
N LEU A 52 -6.04 13.83 2.56
CA LEU A 52 -6.48 12.56 3.14
C LEU A 52 -6.62 12.66 4.66
N MET A 53 -5.69 13.34 5.32
CA MET A 53 -5.74 13.55 6.76
C MET A 53 -6.98 14.36 7.17
N GLU A 54 -7.31 15.41 6.43
CA GLU A 54 -8.53 16.20 6.66
C GLU A 54 -9.79 15.36 6.45
N ARG A 55 -9.88 14.60 5.35
CA ARG A 55 -11.00 13.69 5.09
C ARG A 55 -11.17 12.66 6.20
N ARG A 56 -10.06 12.08 6.70
CA ARG A 56 -10.09 11.13 7.82
C ARG A 56 -10.69 11.76 9.07
N LEU A 57 -10.29 13.00 9.40
CA LEU A 57 -10.84 13.74 10.54
C LEU A 57 -12.34 14.04 10.38
N GLN A 58 -12.77 14.47 9.20
CA GLN A 58 -14.19 14.74 8.92
C GLN A 58 -15.03 13.46 9.06
N CYS A 59 -14.54 12.33 8.54
CA CYS A 59 -15.20 11.03 8.70
C CYS A 59 -15.26 10.60 10.16
N ALA A 60 -14.18 10.78 10.94
CA ALA A 60 -14.16 10.46 12.35
C ALA A 60 -15.19 11.28 13.14
N LYS A 61 -15.27 12.60 12.88
CA LYS A 61 -16.27 13.48 13.50
C LYS A 61 -17.70 13.03 13.20
N ARG A 62 -17.99 12.72 11.94
CA ARG A 62 -19.32 12.20 11.54
C ARG A 62 -19.65 10.89 12.24
N LEU A 63 -18.67 9.98 12.32
CA LEU A 63 -18.84 8.70 13.00
C LEU A 63 -19.17 8.89 14.48
N GLU A 64 -18.50 9.82 15.17
CA GLU A 64 -18.78 10.15 16.56
C GLU A 64 -20.21 10.68 16.74
N SER A 65 -20.64 11.60 15.87
CA SER A 65 -22.03 12.09 15.88
C SER A 65 -23.05 10.97 15.66
N TYR A 66 -22.78 10.04 14.74
CA TYR A 66 -23.68 8.90 14.51
C TYR A 66 -23.70 7.92 15.68
N LYS A 67 -22.58 7.73 16.40
CA LYS A 67 -22.55 6.91 17.61
C LYS A 67 -23.41 7.53 18.71
N SER A 68 -23.27 8.83 18.97
CA SER A 68 -24.11 9.54 19.96
C SER A 68 -25.60 9.39 19.62
N ALA A 69 -25.98 9.66 18.37
CA ALA A 69 -27.37 9.54 17.94
C ALA A 69 -27.91 8.11 18.08
N ARG A 70 -27.09 7.09 17.79
CA ARG A 70 -27.46 5.69 18.01
C ARG A 70 -27.63 5.39 19.50
N ASP A 71 -26.70 5.81 20.34
CA ASP A 71 -26.73 5.54 21.78
C ASP A 71 -27.97 6.21 22.43
N GLU A 72 -28.40 7.37 21.92
CA GLU A 72 -29.67 8.02 22.30
C GLU A 72 -30.90 7.21 21.88
N VAL A 73 -30.92 6.69 20.65
CA VAL A 73 -32.01 5.83 20.16
C VAL A 73 -32.09 4.54 20.96
N ASP A 74 -30.94 3.92 21.24
CA ASP A 74 -30.86 2.71 22.06
C ASP A 74 -31.41 3.01 23.46
N TYR A 75 -30.97 4.09 24.12
CA TYR A 75 -31.50 4.48 25.44
C TYR A 75 -33.04 4.59 25.47
N LEU A 76 -33.63 5.24 24.47
CA LEU A 76 -35.09 5.33 24.35
C LEU A 76 -35.75 3.96 24.13
N SER A 77 -35.13 3.10 23.33
CA SER A 77 -35.61 1.72 23.11
C SER A 77 -35.55 0.84 24.36
N TRP A 78 -34.65 1.14 25.31
CA TRP A 78 -34.54 0.38 26.58
C TRP A 78 -35.49 0.87 27.66
N VAL A 79 -35.95 2.13 27.59
CA VAL A 79 -36.84 2.75 28.58
C VAL A 79 -38.33 2.53 28.28
N CYS A 80 -38.69 2.19 27.03
CA CYS A 80 -40.04 1.80 26.62
C CYS A 80 -40.31 0.30 26.77
#